data_AF-A0ABD1GBW9-F1
#
_entry.id   AF-A0ABD1GBW9-F1
#
_cell.length_a   1.000
_cell.length_b   1.000
_cell.length_c   1.000
_cell.angle_alpha   90.00
_cell.angle_beta   90.00
_cell.angle_gamma   90.00
#
_symmetry.space_group_name_H-M   'P 1'
#
loop_
_entity.id
_entity.type
_entity.pdbx_description
1 polymer ?
#
loop_
_entity_poly.entity_id
_entity_poly.type
_entity_poly.pdbx_seq_one_letter_code
_entity_poly.pdbx_strand_id
1 'polypeptide(L)'
;MSGRGMEDESVEKNFESKEVPGWQEQLTVRSLVVSFMLSILFTFIVMKLNLTTGIVPSLSVSVGLLGFLFVNSWTKILHKSGFLAHPFTRQENTVIQTCVVASAGVAFSGGFGSYLLAMGQAVARQSTTANNPENIKNPKLSWMIGFLLLTSFVGLFSVLPLRKIMIIDFKLIYPSGTATAHLINSFHTPRGAKKAKKQVRFLGKFFSFSFLWGFFQWFFTATETCGFSNFPTFGLKAYQSKFYFDFSATYVGVGMICPYIINVSLLFGAVLSWGIMWPLIEKREGDWYSAHLSSSSLNGLQGYRVFIAIAMILGDGLYNFVKILGRTLFGLYHQLRDKNMNSIHDNTKTSPPTLALSYDEQRRNHFFLKDQVPTWVAIVGYTTIAAISSATIPLIFHQLKWYHIVLIYILAPALAFCNAYGCGLTNWSMEAGYGKLAIFVIGAWAGASNGGVIAGLAACGVMMNIVSTASDLTQDFKTGYLTLASPRTMFVSQIIGTAMGCVITPCVFWLFYKAFSDLGLHASPYPAPYALMYRNIAILGVEGVSSLPKHCLTLCCGFFYSGLGY
;
A
#
# COMPACT_ATOMS: atom_id res chain seq x y z
N MET A 1 -7.10 46.78 7.50
CA MET A 1 -8.15 45.91 8.06
C MET A 1 -8.31 44.73 7.11
N SER A 2 -8.06 43.46 7.39
CA SER A 2 -7.72 42.68 8.58
C SER A 2 -6.61 41.70 8.17
N GLY A 3 -5.40 41.93 8.67
CA GLY A 3 -4.22 41.12 8.40
C GLY A 3 -3.41 41.06 9.68
N ARG A 4 -3.84 40.21 10.61
CA ARG A 4 -3.13 39.79 11.84
C ARG A 4 -4.03 38.79 12.56
N GLY A 5 -3.52 37.57 12.81
CA GLY A 5 -4.12 36.64 13.79
C GLY A 5 -4.47 35.22 13.30
N MET A 6 -3.60 34.55 12.55
CA MET A 6 -3.46 33.09 12.64
C MET A 6 -1.96 32.81 12.74
N GLU A 7 -1.38 33.06 13.91
CA GLU A 7 -0.26 32.20 14.32
C GLU A 7 -0.83 30.78 14.29
N ASP A 8 -0.24 29.89 13.49
CA ASP A 8 -0.57 28.48 13.49
C ASP A 8 -0.51 27.98 14.93
N GLU A 9 -1.67 27.74 15.54
CA GLU A 9 -1.78 27.14 16.87
C GLU A 9 -1.05 25.79 16.82
N SER A 10 0.16 25.76 17.37
CA SER A 10 0.97 24.54 17.49
C SER A 10 0.10 23.42 18.09
N VAL A 11 -0.01 22.31 17.36
CA VAL A 11 -0.89 21.20 17.75
C VAL A 11 -0.43 20.66 19.10
N GLU A 12 0.88 20.51 19.29
CA GLU A 12 1.39 19.94 20.54
C GLU A 12 1.22 20.88 21.74
N LYS A 13 1.23 22.22 21.54
CA LYS A 13 0.89 23.16 22.62
C LYS A 13 -0.55 22.96 23.11
N ASN A 14 -1.49 22.63 22.22
CA ASN A 14 -2.86 22.32 22.61
C ASN A 14 -2.99 21.06 23.49
N PHE A 15 -1.99 20.17 23.47
CA PHE A 15 -1.92 18.93 24.26
C PHE A 15 -0.83 18.98 25.34
N GLU A 16 -0.27 20.15 25.65
CA GLU A 16 0.78 20.29 26.68
C GLU A 16 0.31 19.89 28.08
N SER A 17 -0.94 20.17 28.42
CA SER A 17 -1.52 19.79 29.71
C SER A 17 -1.95 18.32 29.81
N LYS A 18 -1.85 17.54 28.74
CA LYS A 18 -2.20 16.11 28.73
C LYS A 18 -0.94 15.25 28.69
N GLU A 19 -0.83 14.35 29.64
CA GLU A 19 0.22 13.34 29.66
C GLU A 19 0.05 12.37 28.48
N VAL A 20 1.17 11.99 27.88
CA VAL A 20 1.21 10.97 26.83
C VAL A 20 1.40 9.62 27.52
N PRO A 21 0.44 8.69 27.41
CA PRO A 21 0.52 7.39 28.07
C PRO A 21 1.72 6.59 27.57
N GLY A 22 2.26 5.71 28.42
CA GLY A 22 3.35 4.81 28.05
C GLY A 22 2.94 3.88 26.91
N TRP A 23 3.92 3.33 26.17
CA TRP A 23 3.63 2.52 24.97
C TRP A 23 2.70 1.31 25.25
N GLN A 24 2.78 0.71 26.43
CA GLN A 24 1.91 -0.40 26.86
C GLN A 24 0.48 0.06 27.14
N GLU A 25 0.31 1.23 27.73
CA GLU A 25 -0.99 1.80 28.08
C GLU A 25 -1.74 2.33 26.85
N GLN A 26 -1.02 2.59 25.75
CA GLN A 26 -1.63 2.91 24.46
C GLN A 26 -2.39 1.70 23.87
N LEU A 27 -1.98 0.48 24.22
CA LEU A 27 -2.62 -0.78 23.79
C LEU A 27 -3.68 -1.20 24.82
N THR A 28 -4.92 -0.78 24.61
CA THR A 28 -6.03 -1.13 25.51
C THR A 28 -6.82 -2.34 25.00
N VAL A 29 -7.43 -3.10 25.90
CA VAL A 29 -8.29 -4.23 25.49
C VAL A 29 -9.47 -3.74 24.63
N ARG A 30 -10.08 -2.61 24.99
CA ARG A 30 -11.19 -2.04 24.22
C ARG A 30 -10.77 -1.62 22.81
N SER A 31 -9.56 -1.08 22.62
CA SER A 31 -9.07 -0.72 21.29
C SER A 31 -8.88 -1.96 20.44
N LEU A 32 -8.36 -3.05 21.00
CA LEU A 32 -8.21 -4.33 20.30
C LEU A 32 -9.56 -4.96 19.92
N VAL A 33 -10.55 -4.93 20.82
CA VAL A 33 -11.91 -5.45 20.53
C VAL A 33 -12.59 -4.64 19.41
N VAL A 34 -12.55 -3.31 19.49
CA VAL A 34 -13.09 -2.45 18.44
C VAL A 34 -12.33 -2.66 17.12
N SER A 35 -11.01 -2.82 17.18
CA SER A 35 -10.19 -3.14 16.01
C SER A 35 -10.62 -4.45 15.37
N PHE A 36 -10.92 -5.48 16.15
CA PHE A 36 -11.40 -6.76 15.64
C PHE A 36 -12.73 -6.63 14.89
N MET A 37 -13.71 -5.97 15.50
CA MET A 37 -15.02 -5.75 14.86
C MET A 37 -14.90 -4.94 13.56
N LEU A 38 -14.13 -3.84 13.61
CA LEU A 38 -13.91 -3.00 12.43
C LEU A 38 -13.08 -3.73 11.36
N SER A 39 -12.12 -4.57 11.74
CA SER A 39 -11.33 -5.37 10.79
C SER A 39 -12.21 -6.30 9.97
N ILE A 40 -13.20 -6.96 10.58
CA ILE A 40 -14.17 -7.78 9.85
C ILE A 40 -14.93 -6.91 8.83
N LEU A 41 -15.52 -5.79 9.29
CA LEU A 41 -16.29 -4.88 8.43
C LEU A 41 -15.48 -4.37 7.23
N PHE A 42 -14.29 -3.83 7.49
CA PHE A 42 -13.44 -3.26 6.46
C PHE A 42 -12.88 -4.33 5.53
N THR A 43 -12.61 -5.54 6.01
CA THR A 43 -12.20 -6.67 5.17
C THR A 43 -13.29 -7.03 4.15
N PHE A 44 -14.58 -7.05 4.54
CA PHE A 44 -15.67 -7.25 3.59
C PHE A 44 -15.73 -6.17 2.51
N ILE A 45 -15.55 -4.91 2.90
CA ILE A 45 -15.54 -3.77 1.96
C ILE A 45 -14.37 -3.90 0.98
N VAL A 46 -13.16 -4.12 1.49
CA VAL A 46 -11.96 -4.27 0.66
C VAL A 46 -12.07 -5.48 -0.25
N MET A 47 -12.54 -6.63 0.26
CA MET A 47 -12.71 -7.85 -0.53
C MET A 47 -13.69 -7.61 -1.69
N LYS A 48 -14.83 -6.96 -1.42
CA LYS A 48 -15.80 -6.62 -2.46
C LYS A 48 -15.16 -5.75 -3.53
N LEU A 49 -14.50 -4.65 -3.14
CA LEU A 49 -13.83 -3.75 -4.08
C LEU A 49 -12.75 -4.46 -4.89
N ASN A 50 -11.97 -5.34 -4.25
CA ASN A 50 -10.93 -6.12 -4.90
C ASN A 50 -11.50 -7.07 -5.98
N LEU A 51 -12.64 -7.71 -5.70
CA LEU A 51 -13.28 -8.65 -6.62
C LEU A 51 -14.08 -7.98 -7.74
N THR A 52 -14.53 -6.72 -7.57
CA THR A 52 -15.32 -6.01 -8.59
C THR A 52 -14.47 -5.07 -9.44
N THR A 53 -13.80 -4.09 -8.83
CA THR A 53 -13.02 -3.04 -9.53
C THR A 53 -11.53 -3.33 -9.50
N GLY A 54 -11.07 -4.07 -8.48
CA GLY A 54 -9.65 -4.33 -8.23
C GLY A 54 -8.85 -3.10 -7.77
N ILE A 55 -9.50 -1.96 -7.56
CA ILE A 55 -8.89 -0.73 -7.05
C ILE A 55 -9.50 -0.43 -5.68
N VAL A 56 -8.65 -0.30 -4.67
CA VAL A 56 -9.05 -0.05 -3.30
C VAL A 56 -8.49 1.30 -2.86
N PRO A 57 -9.32 2.30 -2.56
CA PRO A 57 -8.85 3.57 -2.02
C PRO A 57 -8.36 3.39 -0.57
N SER A 58 -7.54 4.31 -0.09
CA SER A 58 -7.12 4.35 1.32
C SER A 58 -8.34 4.51 2.24
N LEU A 59 -8.52 3.58 3.18
CA LEU A 59 -9.63 3.56 4.14
C LEU A 59 -9.24 4.11 5.53
N SER A 60 -7.99 4.54 5.70
CA SER A 60 -7.40 4.93 6.99
C SER A 60 -8.16 6.05 7.71
N VAL A 61 -8.61 7.07 6.97
CA VAL A 61 -9.37 8.19 7.52
C VAL A 61 -10.75 7.72 8.03
N SER A 62 -11.42 6.86 7.27
CA SER A 62 -12.72 6.28 7.64
C SER A 62 -12.60 5.40 8.88
N VAL A 63 -11.52 4.62 8.97
CA VAL A 63 -11.22 3.81 10.15
C VAL A 63 -10.98 4.68 11.39
N GLY A 64 -10.17 5.75 11.29
CA GLY A 64 -9.92 6.65 12.41
C GLY A 64 -11.17 7.38 12.93
N LEU A 65 -12.12 7.67 12.05
CA LEU A 65 -13.45 8.19 12.41
C LEU A 65 -14.31 7.14 13.12
N LEU A 66 -14.47 5.95 12.54
CA LEU A 66 -15.30 4.90 13.13
C LEU A 66 -14.71 4.42 14.46
N GLY A 67 -13.39 4.25 14.55
CA GLY A 67 -12.68 3.94 15.79
C GLY A 67 -13.04 4.94 16.90
N PHE A 68 -13.03 6.23 16.59
CA PHE A 68 -13.47 7.27 17.52
C PHE A 68 -14.93 7.09 17.95
N LEU A 69 -15.84 6.89 17.00
CA LEU A 69 -17.29 6.76 17.28
C LEU A 69 -17.59 5.53 18.15
N PHE A 70 -17.00 4.37 17.84
CA PHE A 70 -17.22 3.13 18.58
C PHE A 70 -16.66 3.20 20.00
N VAL A 71 -15.40 3.64 20.18
CA VAL A 71 -14.82 3.74 21.52
C VAL A 71 -15.48 4.83 22.35
N ASN A 72 -15.81 5.99 21.77
CA ASN A 72 -16.50 7.04 22.49
C ASN A 72 -17.88 6.57 22.98
N SER A 73 -18.62 5.84 22.13
CA SER A 73 -19.90 5.23 22.50
C SER A 73 -19.72 4.19 23.60
N TRP A 74 -18.70 3.32 23.48
CA TRP A 74 -18.33 2.34 24.50
C TRP A 74 -18.03 2.99 25.85
N THR A 75 -17.22 4.04 25.90
CA THR A 75 -16.91 4.78 27.14
C THR A 75 -18.14 5.46 27.75
N LYS A 76 -19.04 6.00 26.93
CA LYS A 76 -20.29 6.59 27.43
C LYS A 76 -21.22 5.54 28.03
N ILE A 77 -21.30 4.36 27.42
CA ILE A 77 -22.09 3.24 27.95
C ILE A 77 -21.51 2.79 29.29
N LEU A 78 -20.19 2.56 29.37
CA LEU A 78 -19.53 2.16 30.63
C LEU A 78 -19.73 3.18 31.75
N HIS A 79 -19.60 4.47 31.44
CA HIS A 79 -19.83 5.54 32.41
C HIS A 79 -21.29 5.58 32.88
N LYS A 80 -22.26 5.29 32.00
CA LYS A 80 -23.67 5.16 32.38
C LYS A 80 -23.93 3.91 33.22
N SER A 81 -23.16 2.84 33.03
CA SER A 81 -23.24 1.59 33.79
C SER A 81 -22.47 1.61 35.12
N GLY A 82 -21.88 2.75 35.51
CA GLY A 82 -21.19 2.91 36.80
C GLY A 82 -19.77 2.34 36.86
N PHE A 83 -19.21 1.88 35.74
CA PHE A 83 -17.83 1.39 35.69
C PHE A 83 -16.83 2.55 35.46
N LEU A 84 -15.66 2.48 36.10
CA LEU A 84 -14.57 3.45 35.90
C LEU A 84 -14.09 3.38 34.44
N ALA A 85 -14.31 4.44 33.68
CA ALA A 85 -13.88 4.51 32.28
C ALA A 85 -12.55 5.27 32.17
N HIS A 86 -11.47 4.59 31.82
CA HIS A 86 -10.22 5.26 31.44
C HIS A 86 -10.46 6.23 30.28
N PRO A 87 -9.84 7.43 30.28
CA PRO A 87 -10.04 8.42 29.23
C PRO A 87 -9.56 7.90 27.88
N PHE A 88 -10.32 8.17 26.82
CA PHE A 88 -9.96 7.77 25.46
C PHE A 88 -8.95 8.75 24.85
N THR A 89 -7.78 8.24 24.47
CA THR A 89 -6.65 9.05 24.00
C THR A 89 -6.49 9.02 22.48
N ARG A 90 -5.76 10.00 21.93
CA ARG A 90 -5.47 10.05 20.49
C ARG A 90 -4.56 8.89 20.04
N GLN A 91 -3.67 8.44 20.93
CA GLN A 91 -2.78 7.31 20.70
C GLN A 91 -3.57 6.01 20.60
N GLU A 92 -4.55 5.82 21.48
CA GLU A 92 -5.46 4.67 21.43
C GLU A 92 -6.29 4.64 20.14
N ASN A 93 -6.79 5.79 19.67
CA ASN A 93 -7.47 5.83 18.37
C ASN A 93 -6.52 5.53 17.20
N THR A 94 -5.26 5.96 17.30
CA THR A 94 -4.21 5.62 16.32
C THR A 94 -3.97 4.11 16.29
N VAL A 95 -3.91 3.44 17.45
CA VAL A 95 -3.82 1.96 17.55
C VAL A 95 -4.95 1.29 16.77
N ILE A 96 -6.20 1.74 16.94
CA ILE A 96 -7.35 1.17 16.21
C ILE A 96 -7.17 1.33 14.71
N GLN A 97 -6.77 2.52 14.27
CA GLN A 97 -6.52 2.77 12.87
C GLN A 97 -5.44 1.85 12.30
N THR A 98 -4.30 1.74 12.99
CA THR A 98 -3.19 0.88 12.59
C THR A 98 -3.62 -0.59 12.49
N CYS A 99 -4.28 -1.14 13.51
CA CYS A 99 -4.71 -2.54 13.51
C CYS A 99 -5.68 -2.86 12.35
N VAL A 100 -6.68 -2.01 12.15
CA VAL A 100 -7.72 -2.24 11.13
C VAL A 100 -7.16 -2.04 9.72
N VAL A 101 -6.32 -1.02 9.51
CA VAL A 101 -5.67 -0.80 8.20
C VAL A 101 -4.70 -1.92 7.87
N ALA A 102 -3.92 -2.42 8.84
CA ALA A 102 -3.08 -3.60 8.65
C ALA A 102 -3.90 -4.84 8.24
N SER A 103 -5.02 -5.10 8.92
CA SER A 103 -5.91 -6.22 8.59
C SER A 103 -6.54 -6.07 7.21
N ALA A 104 -7.03 -4.88 6.88
CA ALA A 104 -7.64 -4.59 5.59
C ALA A 104 -6.60 -4.57 4.44
N GLY A 105 -5.37 -4.17 4.72
CA GLY A 105 -4.24 -4.20 3.79
C GLY A 105 -3.90 -5.63 3.36
N VAL A 106 -4.01 -6.61 4.26
CA VAL A 106 -3.89 -8.05 3.91
C VAL A 106 -4.99 -8.49 2.94
N ALA A 107 -6.19 -7.93 3.00
CA ALA A 107 -7.27 -8.22 2.05
C ALA A 107 -7.01 -7.71 0.63
N PHE A 108 -6.17 -6.69 0.50
CA PHE A 108 -5.73 -6.18 -0.78
C PHE A 108 -4.46 -6.91 -1.28
N SER A 109 -3.40 -6.89 -0.47
CA SER A 109 -2.07 -7.46 -0.80
C SER A 109 -2.05 -9.00 -0.82
N GLY A 110 -3.00 -9.67 -0.17
CA GLY A 110 -3.15 -11.12 -0.13
C GLY A 110 -3.61 -11.75 -1.46
N GLY A 111 -3.87 -10.96 -2.49
CA GLY A 111 -4.01 -11.45 -3.87
C GLY A 111 -5.35 -12.07 -4.23
N PHE A 112 -6.38 -11.91 -3.37
CA PHE A 112 -7.68 -12.57 -3.52
C PHE A 112 -8.47 -12.17 -4.78
N GLY A 113 -8.25 -10.96 -5.31
CA GLY A 113 -8.75 -10.52 -6.63
C GLY A 113 -7.71 -10.53 -7.76
N SER A 114 -6.49 -11.02 -7.49
CA SER A 114 -5.35 -10.95 -8.41
C SER A 114 -4.57 -12.28 -8.45
N TYR A 115 -3.34 -12.33 -7.96
CA TYR A 115 -2.42 -13.46 -8.14
C TYR A 115 -2.91 -14.77 -7.50
N LEU A 116 -3.64 -14.71 -6.38
CA LEU A 116 -4.09 -15.90 -5.67
C LEU A 116 -5.22 -16.57 -6.46
N LEU A 117 -6.20 -15.77 -6.90
CA LEU A 117 -7.30 -16.27 -7.73
C LEU A 117 -6.83 -16.70 -9.12
N ALA A 118 -5.77 -16.06 -9.65
CA ALA A 118 -5.11 -16.43 -10.91
C ALA A 118 -4.56 -17.87 -10.94
N MET A 119 -4.28 -18.46 -9.77
CA MET A 119 -3.86 -19.86 -9.63
C MET A 119 -5.05 -20.85 -9.77
N GLY A 120 -6.27 -20.38 -9.57
CA GLY A 120 -7.47 -21.21 -9.53
C GLY A 120 -7.90 -21.74 -10.91
N GLN A 121 -8.60 -22.87 -10.89
CA GLN A 121 -9.05 -23.54 -12.12
C GLN A 121 -10.04 -22.71 -12.94
N ALA A 122 -10.92 -21.93 -12.28
CA ALA A 122 -11.90 -21.09 -12.96
C ALA A 122 -11.24 -20.02 -13.84
N VAL A 123 -10.16 -19.40 -13.35
CA VAL A 123 -9.38 -18.43 -14.14
C VAL A 123 -8.52 -19.15 -15.18
N ALA A 124 -7.96 -20.32 -14.83
CA ALA A 124 -7.17 -21.11 -15.77
C ALA A 124 -7.93 -21.46 -17.05
N ARG A 125 -9.18 -21.94 -16.93
CA ARG A 125 -10.02 -22.30 -18.09
C ARG A 125 -10.31 -21.15 -19.05
N GLN A 126 -10.08 -19.89 -18.63
CA GLN A 126 -10.24 -18.71 -19.49
C GLN A 126 -8.98 -18.39 -20.31
N SER A 127 -7.82 -18.92 -19.93
CA SER A 127 -6.58 -18.82 -20.72
C SER A 127 -6.50 -20.00 -21.71
N THR A 128 -5.93 -19.79 -22.89
CA THR A 128 -5.78 -20.85 -23.92
C THR A 128 -4.55 -21.75 -23.69
N THR A 129 -3.57 -21.30 -22.89
CA THR A 129 -2.29 -21.97 -22.64
C THR A 129 -2.03 -22.21 -21.15
N ALA A 130 -1.12 -23.14 -20.84
CA ALA A 130 -0.68 -23.49 -19.49
C ALA A 130 -1.80 -23.95 -18.52
N ASN A 131 -2.78 -24.72 -19.02
CA ASN A 131 -3.90 -25.27 -18.22
C ASN A 131 -3.63 -26.66 -17.62
N ASN A 132 -2.36 -27.02 -17.49
CA ASN A 132 -1.96 -28.31 -16.95
C ASN A 132 -2.18 -28.35 -15.42
N PRO A 133 -2.38 -29.53 -14.82
CA PRO A 133 -2.57 -29.67 -13.37
C PRO A 133 -1.45 -29.03 -12.53
N GLU A 134 -0.23 -29.01 -13.04
CA GLU A 134 0.94 -28.40 -12.40
C GLU A 134 0.87 -26.87 -12.31
N ASN A 135 0.04 -26.23 -13.15
CA ASN A 135 -0.17 -24.79 -13.22
C ASN A 135 -1.51 -24.34 -12.62
N ILE A 136 -2.14 -25.21 -11.82
CA ILE A 136 -3.42 -24.95 -11.17
C ILE A 136 -3.31 -25.28 -9.68
N LYS A 137 -3.68 -24.32 -8.83
CA LYS A 137 -3.83 -24.51 -7.40
C LYS A 137 -5.10 -23.82 -6.94
N ASN A 138 -6.12 -24.61 -6.61
CA ASN A 138 -7.38 -24.06 -6.13
C ASN A 138 -7.24 -23.48 -4.71
N PRO A 139 -7.94 -22.36 -4.42
CA PRO A 139 -8.01 -21.80 -3.08
C PRO A 139 -8.47 -22.84 -2.06
N LYS A 140 -7.78 -22.93 -0.91
CA LYS A 140 -8.25 -23.65 0.27
C LYS A 140 -7.86 -22.85 1.51
N LEU A 141 -8.76 -22.80 2.48
CA LEU A 141 -8.62 -21.95 3.65
C LEU A 141 -7.29 -22.18 4.40
N SER A 142 -6.89 -23.44 4.62
CA SER A 142 -5.71 -23.79 5.40
C SER A 142 -4.41 -23.25 4.80
N TRP A 143 -4.18 -23.45 3.50
CA TRP A 143 -2.93 -22.99 2.89
C TRP A 143 -2.93 -21.47 2.66
N MET A 144 -4.08 -20.85 2.43
CA MET A 144 -4.17 -19.39 2.30
C MET A 144 -3.77 -18.70 3.61
N ILE A 145 -4.30 -19.16 4.74
CA ILE A 145 -3.92 -18.66 6.06
C ILE A 145 -2.43 -18.89 6.31
N GLY A 146 -1.94 -20.12 6.07
CA GLY A 146 -0.51 -20.45 6.23
C GLY A 146 0.40 -19.57 5.39
N PHE A 147 0.06 -19.36 4.11
CA PHE A 147 0.84 -18.53 3.20
C PHE A 147 0.92 -17.07 3.68
N LEU A 148 -0.22 -16.45 4.04
CA LEU A 148 -0.24 -15.07 4.53
C LEU A 148 0.55 -14.90 5.83
N LEU A 149 0.41 -15.85 6.77
CA LEU A 149 1.18 -15.84 8.02
C LEU A 149 2.70 -15.90 7.78
N LEU A 150 3.15 -16.55 6.70
CA LEU A 150 4.57 -16.65 6.37
C LEU A 150 5.10 -15.40 5.66
N THR A 151 4.27 -14.72 4.87
CA THR A 151 4.72 -13.62 4.00
C THR A 151 4.45 -12.23 4.54
N SER A 152 3.35 -12.03 5.27
CA SER A 152 2.86 -10.68 5.59
C SER A 152 3.63 -9.99 6.73
N PHE A 153 4.39 -10.72 7.55
CA PHE A 153 5.14 -10.10 8.65
C PHE A 153 6.53 -9.58 8.24
N VAL A 154 7.12 -10.10 7.16
CA VAL A 154 8.51 -9.80 6.81
C VAL A 154 8.72 -8.33 6.45
N GLY A 155 7.74 -7.71 5.78
CA GLY A 155 7.78 -6.28 5.43
C GLY A 155 7.88 -5.38 6.65
N LEU A 156 7.22 -5.75 7.76
CA LEU A 156 7.27 -5.00 9.01
C LEU A 156 8.71 -4.85 9.52
N PHE A 157 9.49 -5.93 9.47
CA PHE A 157 10.88 -5.92 9.96
C PHE A 157 11.85 -5.23 8.99
N SER A 158 11.60 -5.24 7.67
CA SER A 158 12.49 -4.61 6.69
C SER A 158 12.58 -3.08 6.81
N VAL A 159 11.49 -2.42 7.21
CA VAL A 159 11.41 -0.94 7.21
C VAL A 159 11.64 -0.34 8.60
N LEU A 160 11.66 -1.16 9.65
CA LEU A 160 11.92 -0.73 11.03
C LEU A 160 13.20 0.13 11.18
N PRO A 161 14.36 -0.23 10.59
CA PRO A 161 15.57 0.58 10.66
C PRO A 161 15.45 1.90 9.88
N LEU A 162 14.56 1.94 8.88
CA LEU A 162 14.42 3.04 7.92
C LEU A 162 13.43 4.11 8.43
N ARG A 163 12.67 3.85 9.50
CA ARG A 163 11.64 4.77 10.03
C ARG A 163 12.16 6.17 10.32
N LYS A 164 13.36 6.29 10.91
CA LYS A 164 13.96 7.59 11.24
C LYS A 164 14.27 8.37 9.96
N ILE A 165 14.88 7.68 9.01
CA ILE A 165 15.28 8.24 7.72
C ILE A 165 14.04 8.76 6.99
N MET A 166 12.96 7.98 6.93
CA MET A 166 11.78 8.34 6.14
C MET A 166 10.92 9.42 6.81
N ILE A 167 10.76 9.38 8.14
CA ILE A 167 9.85 10.27 8.87
C ILE A 167 10.53 11.56 9.35
N ILE A 168 11.76 11.47 9.87
CA ILE A 168 12.49 12.61 10.44
C ILE A 168 13.44 13.22 9.42
N ASP A 169 14.29 12.41 8.78
CA ASP A 169 15.37 12.94 7.95
C ASP A 169 14.85 13.45 6.58
N PHE A 170 14.02 12.67 5.89
CA PHE A 170 13.38 13.07 4.63
C PHE A 170 12.07 13.83 4.80
N LYS A 171 11.49 13.81 6.01
CA LYS A 171 10.20 14.45 6.30
C LYS A 171 9.10 14.10 5.28
N LEU A 172 9.07 12.84 4.82
CA LEU A 172 8.08 12.39 3.84
C LEU A 172 6.66 12.66 4.34
N ILE A 173 5.78 13.05 3.42
CA ILE A 173 4.45 13.55 3.76
C ILE A 173 3.55 12.40 4.21
N TYR A 174 3.57 11.26 3.50
CA TYR A 174 2.58 10.18 3.63
C TYR A 174 1.15 10.75 3.72
N PRO A 175 0.60 11.22 2.59
CA PRO A 175 -0.62 12.04 2.60
C PRO A 175 -1.81 11.42 3.36
N SER A 176 -2.08 10.11 3.19
CA SER A 176 -3.14 9.42 3.94
C SER A 176 -2.85 9.40 5.45
N GLY A 177 -1.61 9.08 5.86
CA GLY A 177 -1.23 9.03 7.27
C GLY A 177 -1.31 10.41 7.92
N THR A 178 -0.88 11.45 7.22
CA THR A 178 -0.99 12.84 7.66
C THR A 178 -2.45 13.28 7.79
N ALA A 179 -3.30 13.00 6.79
CA ALA A 179 -4.72 13.31 6.85
C ALA A 179 -5.43 12.60 8.03
N THR A 180 -5.14 11.32 8.24
CA THR A 180 -5.63 10.55 9.38
C THR A 180 -5.19 11.16 10.71
N ALA A 181 -3.91 11.53 10.85
CA ALA A 181 -3.42 12.13 12.09
C ALA A 181 -4.07 13.47 12.41
N HIS A 182 -4.26 14.34 11.40
CA HIS A 182 -4.97 15.60 11.58
C HIS A 182 -6.42 15.39 12.02
N LEU A 183 -7.09 14.38 11.46
CA LEU A 183 -8.44 14.00 11.87
C LEU A 183 -8.48 13.53 13.32
N ILE A 184 -7.61 12.58 13.69
CA ILE A 184 -7.52 12.04 15.06
C ILE A 184 -7.21 13.16 16.07
N ASN A 185 -6.19 13.98 15.81
CA ASN A 185 -5.85 15.11 16.69
C ASN A 185 -7.03 16.07 16.87
N SER A 186 -7.80 16.31 15.81
CA SER A 186 -8.97 17.18 15.87
C SER A 186 -10.07 16.64 16.79
N PHE A 187 -10.33 15.32 16.78
CA PHE A 187 -11.34 14.71 17.67
C PHE A 187 -10.98 14.76 19.15
N HIS A 188 -9.69 14.72 19.49
CA HIS A 188 -9.23 14.67 20.88
C HIS A 188 -8.79 16.04 21.46
N THR A 189 -8.92 17.12 20.68
CA THR A 189 -8.48 18.47 21.07
C THR A 189 -9.22 18.95 22.34
N PRO A 190 -8.52 19.25 23.46
CA PRO A 190 -9.16 19.51 24.77
C PRO A 190 -10.02 20.79 24.81
N ARG A 191 -9.61 21.84 24.09
CA ARG A 191 -10.33 23.13 24.00
C ARG A 191 -11.19 23.24 22.72
N GLY A 192 -11.42 22.11 22.06
CA GLY A 192 -11.85 22.04 20.66
C GLY A 192 -13.34 21.86 20.41
N ALA A 193 -14.22 21.85 21.42
CA ALA A 193 -15.64 21.48 21.23
C ALA A 193 -16.33 22.25 20.07
N LYS A 194 -16.02 23.54 19.89
CA LYS A 194 -16.51 24.33 18.74
C LYS A 194 -15.90 23.89 17.40
N LYS A 195 -14.57 23.64 17.35
CA LYS A 195 -13.87 23.15 16.14
C LYS A 195 -14.34 21.74 15.76
N ALA A 196 -14.43 20.82 16.72
CA ALA A 196 -14.94 19.47 16.53
C ALA A 196 -16.39 19.46 16.03
N LYS A 197 -17.27 20.28 16.62
CA LYS A 197 -18.67 20.42 16.14
C LYS A 197 -18.74 20.97 14.70
N LYS A 198 -17.90 21.95 14.36
CA LYS A 198 -17.79 22.48 12.99
C LYS A 198 -17.36 21.39 12.02
N GLN A 199 -16.33 20.61 12.36
CA GLN A 199 -15.83 19.51 11.52
C GLN A 199 -16.85 18.39 11.34
N VAL A 200 -17.49 17.91 12.41
CA VAL A 200 -18.55 16.89 12.32
C VAL A 200 -19.71 17.37 11.44
N ARG A 201 -20.09 18.65 11.55
CA ARG A 201 -21.12 19.24 10.67
C ARG A 201 -20.67 19.28 9.21
N PHE A 202 -19.41 19.64 8.94
CA PHE A 202 -18.86 19.62 7.58
C PHE A 202 -18.79 18.19 7.02
N LEU A 203 -18.32 17.23 7.82
CA LEU A 203 -18.26 15.83 7.45
C LEU A 203 -19.65 15.27 7.12
N GLY A 204 -20.66 15.55 7.96
CA GLY A 204 -22.05 15.17 7.68
C GLY A 204 -22.58 15.76 6.38
N LYS A 205 -22.30 17.05 6.11
CA LYS A 205 -22.70 17.69 4.84
C LYS A 205 -22.10 17.02 3.61
N PHE A 206 -20.78 16.80 3.60
CA PHE A 206 -20.10 16.18 2.46
C PHE A 206 -20.45 14.71 2.31
N PHE A 207 -20.68 13.99 3.41
CA PHE A 207 -21.21 12.63 3.38
C PHE A 207 -22.59 12.61 2.70
N SER A 208 -23.52 13.49 3.10
CA SER A 208 -24.84 13.58 2.46
C SER A 208 -24.74 13.95 0.99
N PHE A 209 -23.87 14.91 0.62
CA PHE A 209 -23.65 15.26 -0.78
C PHE A 209 -23.09 14.08 -1.58
N SER A 210 -22.07 13.39 -1.07
CA SER A 210 -21.49 12.21 -1.74
C SER A 210 -22.50 11.07 -1.86
N PHE A 211 -23.35 10.88 -0.86
CA PHE A 211 -24.42 9.88 -0.90
C PHE A 211 -25.48 10.21 -1.96
N LEU A 212 -25.97 11.45 -1.97
CA LEU A 212 -26.94 11.91 -2.97
C LEU A 212 -26.35 11.89 -4.37
N TRP A 213 -25.06 12.24 -4.52
CA TRP A 213 -24.35 12.13 -5.79
C TRP A 213 -24.23 10.69 -6.25
N GLY A 214 -23.83 9.76 -5.36
CA GLY A 214 -23.78 8.33 -5.68
C GLY A 214 -25.15 7.77 -6.05
N PHE A 215 -26.22 8.18 -5.36
CA PHE A 215 -27.60 7.83 -5.71
C PHE A 215 -27.99 8.36 -7.08
N PHE A 216 -27.66 9.62 -7.38
CA PHE A 216 -27.90 10.23 -8.69
C PHE A 216 -27.15 9.47 -9.80
N GLN A 217 -25.86 9.19 -9.62
CA GLN A 217 -25.08 8.42 -10.58
C GLN A 217 -25.70 7.03 -10.81
N TRP A 218 -26.06 6.34 -9.73
CA TRP A 218 -26.72 5.04 -9.81
C TRP A 218 -28.05 5.10 -10.56
N PHE A 219 -28.88 6.11 -10.30
CA PHE A 219 -30.17 6.30 -10.96
C PHE A 219 -30.06 6.50 -12.48
N PHE A 220 -29.00 7.17 -12.95
CA PHE A 220 -28.74 7.45 -14.37
C PHE A 220 -27.80 6.43 -15.05
N THR A 221 -27.41 5.36 -14.35
CA THR A 221 -26.56 4.30 -14.91
C THR A 221 -27.46 3.20 -15.49
N ALA A 222 -27.54 3.11 -16.82
CA ALA A 222 -28.35 2.09 -17.51
C ALA A 222 -27.55 0.81 -17.85
N THR A 223 -26.25 0.94 -18.12
CA THR A 223 -25.34 -0.18 -18.41
C THR A 223 -23.96 0.09 -17.83
N GLU A 224 -23.09 -0.92 -17.70
CA GLU A 224 -21.73 -0.76 -17.14
C GLU A 224 -20.86 0.27 -17.90
N THR A 225 -21.17 0.50 -19.18
CA THR A 225 -20.44 1.45 -20.05
C THR A 225 -21.14 2.79 -20.18
N CYS A 226 -22.29 3.01 -19.54
CA CYS A 226 -23.14 4.18 -19.70
C CYS A 226 -23.44 4.82 -18.33
N GLY A 227 -23.14 6.11 -18.20
CA GLY A 227 -23.41 6.88 -16.98
C GLY A 227 -22.31 7.89 -16.69
N PHE A 228 -22.42 8.54 -15.54
CA PHE A 228 -21.48 9.58 -15.10
C PHE A 228 -20.08 9.05 -14.73
N SER A 229 -19.90 7.73 -14.65
CA SER A 229 -18.58 7.12 -14.46
C SER A 229 -17.76 7.03 -15.76
N ASN A 230 -18.42 7.06 -16.93
CA ASN A 230 -17.79 6.93 -18.24
C ASN A 230 -18.23 8.07 -19.18
N PHE A 231 -18.38 9.29 -18.67
CA PHE A 231 -19.00 10.38 -19.42
C PHE A 231 -18.06 10.92 -20.52
N PRO A 232 -18.44 10.88 -21.82
CA PRO A 232 -17.57 11.23 -22.94
C PRO A 232 -17.45 12.75 -23.14
N THR A 233 -16.94 13.48 -22.15
CA THR A 233 -16.84 14.95 -22.12
C THR A 233 -16.11 15.54 -23.34
N PHE A 234 -15.09 14.85 -23.85
CA PHE A 234 -14.25 15.30 -24.96
C PHE A 234 -14.66 14.73 -26.33
N GLY A 235 -15.84 14.11 -26.41
CA GLY A 235 -16.36 13.47 -27.62
C GLY A 235 -15.99 11.98 -27.74
N LEU A 236 -16.66 11.29 -28.68
CA LEU A 236 -16.57 9.83 -28.82
C LEU A 236 -15.19 9.34 -29.28
N LYS A 237 -14.47 10.14 -30.08
CA LYS A 237 -13.11 9.79 -30.53
C LYS A 237 -12.10 9.81 -29.38
N ALA A 238 -12.21 10.80 -28.49
CA ALA A 238 -11.40 10.87 -27.28
C ALA A 238 -11.76 9.73 -26.30
N TYR A 239 -13.06 9.42 -26.19
CA TYR A 239 -13.55 8.31 -25.40
C TYR A 239 -12.95 6.94 -25.82
N GLN A 240 -12.82 6.69 -27.13
CA GLN A 240 -12.15 5.49 -27.64
C GLN A 240 -10.69 5.38 -27.18
N SER A 241 -9.99 6.52 -27.08
CA SER A 241 -8.63 6.62 -26.54
C SER A 241 -8.57 6.67 -25.00
N LYS A 242 -9.67 6.34 -24.31
CA LYS A 242 -9.84 6.38 -22.85
C LYS A 242 -9.72 7.78 -22.23
N PHE A 243 -9.92 8.84 -23.02
CA PHE A 243 -10.08 10.20 -22.49
C PHE A 243 -11.55 10.51 -22.23
N TYR A 244 -11.94 10.42 -20.97
CA TYR A 244 -13.27 10.74 -20.49
C TYR A 244 -13.20 11.24 -19.05
N PHE A 245 -14.30 11.81 -18.57
CA PHE A 245 -14.38 12.27 -17.19
C PHE A 245 -15.17 11.26 -16.36
N ASP A 246 -14.52 10.70 -15.34
CA ASP A 246 -15.19 9.94 -14.29
C ASP A 246 -15.56 10.90 -13.16
N PHE A 247 -16.87 11.11 -12.97
CA PHE A 247 -17.38 11.98 -11.91
C PHE A 247 -17.43 11.31 -10.52
N SER A 248 -16.66 10.25 -10.29
CA SER A 248 -16.55 9.61 -8.98
C SER A 248 -15.98 10.57 -7.92
N ALA A 249 -16.78 10.83 -6.86
CA ALA A 249 -16.36 11.64 -5.72
C ALA A 249 -15.15 11.03 -4.98
N THR A 250 -14.89 9.74 -5.15
CA THR A 250 -13.73 9.05 -4.58
C THR A 250 -12.42 9.61 -5.13
N TYR A 251 -12.32 9.79 -6.46
CA TYR A 251 -11.10 10.34 -7.07
C TYR A 251 -10.88 11.81 -6.74
N VAL A 252 -11.97 12.58 -6.59
CA VAL A 252 -11.89 13.96 -6.07
C VAL A 252 -11.29 13.96 -4.65
N GLY A 253 -11.77 13.07 -3.78
CA GLY A 253 -11.23 12.90 -2.43
C GLY A 253 -9.74 12.53 -2.41
N VAL A 254 -9.32 11.59 -3.26
CA VAL A 254 -7.90 11.21 -3.41
C VAL A 254 -7.07 12.41 -3.89
N GLY A 255 -7.55 13.16 -4.88
CA GLY A 255 -6.88 14.35 -5.39
C GLY A 255 -6.74 15.47 -4.35
N MET A 256 -7.69 15.61 -3.42
CA MET A 256 -7.61 16.57 -2.32
C MET A 256 -6.59 16.18 -1.24
N ILE A 257 -6.32 14.88 -1.08
CA ILE A 257 -5.34 14.37 -0.12
C ILE A 257 -3.92 14.43 -0.71
N CYS A 258 -3.77 14.06 -1.98
CA CYS A 258 -2.47 14.03 -2.65
C CYS A 258 -1.91 15.44 -2.92
N PRO A 259 -0.57 15.63 -2.86
CA PRO A 259 0.04 16.90 -3.22
C PRO A 259 -0.30 17.30 -4.66
N TYR A 260 -0.53 18.60 -4.90
CA TYR A 260 -0.93 19.10 -6.22
C TYR A 260 0.07 18.72 -7.33
N ILE A 261 1.37 18.69 -7.00
CA ILE A 261 2.42 18.31 -7.95
C ILE A 261 2.23 16.88 -8.43
N ILE A 262 1.81 15.97 -7.55
CA ILE A 262 1.53 14.57 -7.91
C ILE A 262 0.32 14.49 -8.83
N ASN A 263 -0.75 15.23 -8.52
CA ASN A 263 -1.94 15.25 -9.38
C ASN A 263 -1.63 15.76 -10.80
N VAL A 264 -0.81 16.82 -10.91
CA VAL A 264 -0.38 17.37 -12.20
C VAL A 264 0.55 16.39 -12.93
N SER A 265 1.49 15.76 -12.23
CA SER A 265 2.37 14.73 -12.80
C SER A 265 1.60 13.51 -13.28
N LEU A 266 0.60 13.05 -12.53
CA LEU A 266 -0.28 11.95 -12.94
C LEU A 266 -1.10 12.32 -14.19
N LEU A 267 -1.64 13.54 -14.25
CA LEU A 267 -2.36 14.04 -15.43
C LEU A 267 -1.42 14.11 -16.65
N PHE A 268 -0.23 14.67 -16.47
CA PHE A 268 0.78 14.74 -17.54
C PHE A 268 1.18 13.35 -18.01
N GLY A 269 1.44 12.42 -17.09
CA GLY A 269 1.72 11.02 -17.39
C GLY A 269 0.59 10.35 -18.16
N ALA A 270 -0.66 10.59 -17.76
CA ALA A 270 -1.84 10.07 -18.46
C ALA A 270 -1.97 10.63 -19.88
N VAL A 271 -1.75 11.94 -20.08
CA VAL A 271 -1.77 12.57 -21.40
C VAL A 271 -0.64 12.04 -22.29
N LEU A 272 0.58 11.93 -21.75
CA LEU A 272 1.72 11.39 -22.48
C LEU A 272 1.49 9.91 -22.86
N SER A 273 1.02 9.09 -21.91
CA SER A 273 0.85 7.66 -22.14
C SER A 273 -0.35 7.38 -23.06
N TRP A 274 -1.54 7.85 -22.70
CA TRP A 274 -2.78 7.53 -23.42
C TRP A 274 -3.02 8.43 -24.64
N GLY A 275 -2.49 9.65 -24.63
CA GLY A 275 -2.66 10.60 -25.73
C GLY A 275 -1.60 10.50 -26.81
N ILE A 276 -0.39 10.07 -26.47
CA ILE A 276 0.75 10.08 -27.41
C ILE A 276 1.33 8.66 -27.55
N MET A 277 1.86 8.07 -26.49
CA MET A 277 2.65 6.83 -26.58
C MET A 277 1.83 5.64 -27.08
N TRP A 278 0.70 5.32 -26.45
CA TRP A 278 -0.10 4.14 -26.83
C TRP A 278 -0.68 4.27 -28.24
N PRO A 279 -1.26 5.41 -28.66
CA PRO A 279 -1.73 5.58 -30.04
C PRO A 279 -0.61 5.50 -31.09
N LEU A 280 0.61 5.95 -30.77
CA LEU A 280 1.76 5.84 -31.69
C LEU A 280 2.24 4.39 -31.86
N ILE A 281 2.26 3.61 -30.78
CA ILE A 281 2.58 2.19 -30.83
C ILE A 281 1.47 1.40 -31.52
N GLU A 282 0.21 1.78 -31.31
CA GLU A 282 -0.95 1.17 -31.96
C GLU A 282 -0.92 1.33 -33.48
N LYS A 283 -0.46 2.47 -34.00
CA LYS A 283 -0.23 2.66 -35.44
C LYS A 283 0.85 1.74 -36.05
N ARG A 284 1.64 1.07 -35.23
CA ARG A 284 2.67 0.10 -35.65
C ARG A 284 2.20 -1.35 -35.52
N GLU A 285 0.89 -1.56 -35.34
CA GLU A 285 0.26 -2.87 -35.44
C GLU A 285 0.55 -3.52 -36.80
N GLY A 286 0.86 -4.81 -36.79
CA GLY A 286 1.33 -5.57 -37.96
C GLY A 286 2.86 -5.62 -38.09
N ASP A 287 3.56 -4.53 -37.73
CA ASP A 287 5.03 -4.45 -37.83
C ASP A 287 5.73 -4.80 -36.51
N TRP A 288 5.29 -4.17 -35.42
CA TRP A 288 5.90 -4.30 -34.09
C TRP A 288 5.29 -5.44 -33.27
N TYR A 289 4.01 -5.71 -33.47
CA TYR A 289 3.27 -6.83 -32.90
C TYR A 289 2.16 -7.26 -33.86
N SER A 290 1.68 -8.50 -33.76
CA SER A 290 0.70 -9.07 -34.70
C SER A 290 -0.67 -8.37 -34.61
N ALA A 291 -1.24 -8.06 -35.77
CA ALA A 291 -2.56 -7.42 -35.91
C ALA A 291 -3.76 -8.32 -35.56
N HIS A 292 -3.52 -9.63 -35.38
CA HIS A 292 -4.56 -10.59 -35.02
C HIS A 292 -4.66 -10.83 -33.51
N LEU A 293 -3.84 -10.13 -32.70
CA LEU A 293 -3.85 -10.27 -31.26
C LEU A 293 -4.94 -9.41 -30.64
N SER A 294 -5.61 -9.93 -29.62
CA SER A 294 -6.56 -9.13 -28.84
C SER A 294 -5.85 -7.95 -28.17
N SER A 295 -6.56 -6.84 -27.98
CA SER A 295 -6.07 -5.66 -27.25
C SER A 295 -5.75 -5.94 -25.76
N SER A 296 -6.12 -7.12 -25.25
CA SER A 296 -5.78 -7.64 -23.93
C SER A 296 -4.55 -8.55 -23.91
N SER A 297 -4.02 -8.93 -25.08
CA SER A 297 -2.87 -9.82 -25.20
C SER A 297 -1.58 -9.10 -24.81
N LEU A 298 -0.78 -9.77 -23.99
CA LEU A 298 0.53 -9.26 -23.56
C LEU A 298 1.59 -9.35 -24.67
N ASN A 299 1.33 -10.13 -25.72
CA ASN A 299 2.15 -10.17 -26.93
C ASN A 299 1.83 -8.99 -27.88
N GLY A 300 0.88 -8.13 -27.50
CA GLY A 300 0.52 -6.90 -28.20
C GLY A 300 0.72 -5.65 -27.34
N LEU A 301 -0.16 -4.66 -27.50
CA LEU A 301 -0.05 -3.35 -26.86
C LEU A 301 0.00 -3.40 -25.32
N GLN A 302 -0.64 -4.38 -24.68
CA GLN A 302 -0.62 -4.52 -23.22
C GLN A 302 0.75 -4.90 -22.67
N GLY A 303 1.57 -5.62 -23.44
CA GLY A 303 2.95 -5.89 -23.06
C GLY A 303 3.69 -4.59 -22.81
N TYR A 304 3.74 -3.70 -23.81
CA TYR A 304 4.39 -2.39 -23.68
C TYR A 304 3.89 -1.60 -22.47
N ARG A 305 2.57 -1.55 -22.25
CA ARG A 305 1.96 -0.85 -21.10
C ARG A 305 2.49 -1.35 -19.76
N VAL A 306 2.53 -2.67 -19.59
CA VAL A 306 2.94 -3.29 -18.31
C VAL A 306 4.46 -3.16 -18.11
N PHE A 307 5.27 -3.49 -19.11
CA PHE A 307 6.72 -3.55 -18.94
C PHE A 307 7.38 -2.17 -18.86
N ILE A 308 6.94 -1.19 -19.66
CA ILE A 308 7.48 0.17 -19.60
C ILE A 308 7.21 0.78 -18.21
N ALA A 309 6.01 0.56 -17.65
CA ALA A 309 5.67 1.01 -16.32
C ALA A 309 6.56 0.36 -15.23
N ILE A 310 6.78 -0.96 -15.30
CA ILE A 310 7.66 -1.67 -14.36
C ILE A 310 9.11 -1.16 -14.47
N ALA A 311 9.61 -0.98 -15.70
CA ALA A 311 10.97 -0.50 -15.94
C ALA A 311 11.20 0.91 -15.37
N MET A 312 10.23 1.82 -15.56
CA MET A 312 10.30 3.18 -15.02
C MET A 312 10.29 3.19 -13.48
N ILE A 313 9.41 2.42 -12.85
CA ILE A 313 9.32 2.30 -11.38
C ILE A 313 10.62 1.74 -10.80
N LEU A 314 11.21 0.74 -11.45
CA LEU A 314 12.48 0.15 -11.00
C LEU A 314 13.66 1.11 -11.17
N GLY A 315 13.70 1.88 -12.25
CA GLY A 315 14.74 2.89 -12.48
C GLY A 315 14.75 3.93 -11.37
N ASP A 316 13.61 4.59 -11.13
CA ASP A 316 13.47 5.60 -10.08
C ASP A 316 13.72 5.03 -8.68
N GLY A 317 13.14 3.86 -8.38
CA GLY A 317 13.34 3.18 -7.10
C GLY A 317 14.82 2.86 -6.84
N LEU A 318 15.51 2.26 -7.81
CA LEU A 318 16.91 1.86 -7.67
C LEU A 318 17.83 3.08 -7.47
N TYR A 319 17.63 4.14 -8.23
CA TYR A 319 18.41 5.36 -8.07
C TYR A 319 18.28 5.94 -6.65
N ASN A 320 17.05 6.05 -6.14
CA ASN A 320 16.82 6.55 -4.79
C ASN A 320 17.43 5.62 -3.73
N PHE A 321 17.27 4.30 -3.87
CA PHE A 321 17.88 3.34 -2.96
C PHE A 321 19.42 3.48 -2.92
N VAL A 322 20.08 3.51 -4.08
CA VAL A 322 21.54 3.64 -4.18
C VAL A 322 22.02 4.98 -3.63
N LYS A 323 21.36 6.08 -3.98
CA LYS A 323 21.66 7.43 -3.47
C LYS A 323 21.61 7.49 -1.95
N ILE A 324 20.64 6.81 -1.35
CA ILE A 324 20.39 6.85 0.09
C ILE A 324 21.33 5.92 0.84
N LEU A 325 21.55 4.72 0.31
CA LEU A 325 22.57 3.82 0.83
C LEU A 325 23.94 4.50 0.78
N GLY A 326 24.27 5.15 -0.33
CA GLY A 326 25.51 5.93 -0.50
C GLY A 326 25.63 7.06 0.52
N ARG A 327 24.60 7.90 0.70
CA ARG A 327 24.60 8.97 1.72
C ARG A 327 24.73 8.43 3.14
N THR A 328 24.08 7.32 3.44
CA THR A 328 24.11 6.69 4.77
C THR A 328 25.49 6.11 5.06
N LEU A 329 26.08 5.38 4.11
CA LEU A 329 27.42 4.83 4.22
C LEU A 329 28.47 5.94 4.28
N PHE A 330 28.32 7.01 3.50
CA PHE A 330 29.21 8.17 3.55
C PHE A 330 29.12 8.89 4.91
N GLY A 331 27.91 9.09 5.45
CA GLY A 331 27.70 9.66 6.77
C GLY A 331 28.29 8.79 7.89
N LEU A 332 28.12 7.47 7.80
CA LEU A 332 28.73 6.52 8.74
C LEU A 332 30.25 6.51 8.64
N TYR A 333 30.80 6.54 7.43
CA TYR A 333 32.24 6.64 7.18
C TYR A 333 32.82 7.93 7.78
N HIS A 334 32.16 9.06 7.57
CA HIS A 334 32.58 10.34 8.15
C HIS A 334 32.48 10.32 9.68
N GLN A 335 31.42 9.74 10.25
CA GLN A 335 31.30 9.58 11.70
C GLN A 335 32.38 8.67 12.29
N LEU A 336 32.71 7.55 11.63
CA LEU A 336 33.78 6.64 12.09
C LEU A 336 35.16 7.30 11.95
N ARG A 337 35.38 8.05 10.87
CA ARG A 337 36.61 8.82 10.63
C ARG A 337 36.76 9.97 11.63
N ASP A 338 35.70 10.72 11.91
CA ASP A 338 35.68 11.78 12.92
C ASP A 338 35.82 11.21 14.32
N LYS A 339 35.25 10.03 14.61
CA LYS A 339 35.45 9.36 15.90
C LYS A 339 36.89 8.87 16.08
N ASN A 340 37.59 8.54 15.00
CA ASN A 340 39.03 8.27 14.99
C ASN A 340 39.89 9.56 15.06
N MET A 341 39.44 10.69 14.49
CA MET A 341 40.16 11.98 14.58
C MET A 341 39.93 12.72 15.91
N ASN A 342 38.74 12.60 16.51
CA ASN A 342 38.37 13.23 17.77
C ASN A 342 38.95 12.50 19.01
N SER A 343 39.67 11.39 18.82
CA SER A 343 40.54 10.83 19.85
C SER A 343 41.87 11.60 20.01
N ILE A 344 42.16 12.58 19.16
CA ILE A 344 43.45 13.32 19.14
C ILE A 344 43.28 14.85 19.28
N HIS A 345 42.07 15.40 19.18
CA HIS A 345 41.85 16.83 19.35
C HIS A 345 40.50 17.13 19.99
N ASP A 346 40.47 17.10 21.33
CA ASP A 346 39.38 17.68 22.11
C ASP A 346 39.78 19.11 22.47
N ASN A 347 39.26 20.07 21.73
CA ASN A 347 38.73 21.35 22.23
C ASN A 347 38.45 22.32 21.07
N THR A 348 37.32 23.01 21.17
CA THR A 348 36.89 24.18 20.37
C THR A 348 36.49 23.93 18.91
N LYS A 349 35.26 23.42 18.68
CA LYS A 349 34.42 23.91 17.56
C LYS A 349 32.95 24.03 17.98
N THR A 350 32.57 25.28 18.22
CA THR A 350 31.20 25.80 18.23
C THR A 350 30.47 25.32 16.98
N SER A 351 29.41 24.53 17.16
CA SER A 351 28.52 24.12 16.08
C SER A 351 27.76 25.34 15.52
N PRO A 352 27.56 25.45 14.19
CA PRO A 352 26.78 26.54 13.60
C PRO A 352 25.30 26.44 14.04
N PRO A 353 24.54 27.56 14.05
CA PRO A 353 23.19 27.59 14.58
C PRO A 353 22.25 26.80 13.67
N THR A 354 21.91 25.57 14.04
CA THR A 354 20.73 24.89 13.52
C THR A 354 19.51 25.77 13.81
N LEU A 355 18.77 26.17 12.76
CA LEU A 355 17.44 26.76 12.84
C LEU A 355 16.66 26.07 13.97
N ALA A 356 16.25 26.84 14.99
CA ALA A 356 15.56 26.29 16.15
C ALA A 356 14.30 25.55 15.69
N LEU A 357 14.29 24.21 15.86
CA LEU A 357 13.16 23.35 15.52
C LEU A 357 11.88 23.86 16.20
N SER A 358 10.75 23.82 15.51
CA SER A 358 9.45 24.19 16.10
C SER A 358 9.14 23.32 17.33
N TYR A 359 8.41 23.85 18.32
CA TYR A 359 7.99 23.10 19.52
C TYR A 359 7.31 21.76 19.16
N ASP A 360 6.45 21.77 18.13
CA ASP A 360 5.79 20.57 17.62
C ASP A 360 6.82 19.54 17.14
N GLU A 361 7.81 19.96 16.35
CA GLU A 361 8.85 19.07 15.83
C GLU A 361 9.75 18.54 16.94
N GLN A 362 10.15 19.38 17.90
CA GLN A 362 10.96 18.97 19.04
C GLN A 362 10.26 17.90 19.88
N ARG A 363 8.99 18.13 20.23
CA ARG A 363 8.21 17.18 21.04
C ARG A 363 7.95 15.88 20.28
N ARG A 364 7.58 15.94 19.00
CA ARG A 364 7.37 14.74 18.17
C ARG A 364 8.66 13.93 17.99
N ASN A 365 9.78 14.58 17.71
CA ASN A 365 11.09 13.93 17.61
C ASN A 365 11.48 13.26 18.92
N HIS A 366 11.26 13.92 20.05
CA HIS A 366 11.56 13.35 21.37
C HIS A 366 10.82 12.02 21.60
N PHE A 367 9.50 12.00 21.43
CA PHE A 367 8.71 10.77 21.62
C PHE A 367 9.01 9.69 20.58
N PHE A 368 9.23 10.08 19.32
CA PHE A 368 9.52 9.13 18.24
C PHE A 368 10.90 8.46 18.37
N LEU A 369 11.89 9.16 18.95
CA LEU A 369 13.21 8.60 19.19
C LEU A 369 13.32 7.84 20.52
N LYS A 370 12.54 8.24 21.54
CA LYS A 370 12.55 7.62 22.87
C LYS A 370 12.19 6.13 22.83
N ASP A 371 11.07 5.79 22.20
CA ASP A 371 10.54 4.42 22.19
C ASP A 371 10.96 3.63 20.95
N GLN A 372 12.25 3.69 20.60
CA GLN A 372 12.75 2.96 19.45
C GLN A 372 12.70 1.44 19.62
N VAL A 373 12.27 0.74 18.57
CA VAL A 373 12.52 -0.71 18.42
C VAL A 373 14.00 -0.89 18.05
N PRO A 374 14.77 -1.70 18.78
CA PRO A 374 16.19 -1.93 18.49
C PRO A 374 16.41 -2.55 17.10
N THR A 375 17.45 -2.13 16.39
CA THR A 375 17.77 -2.64 15.04
C THR A 375 18.06 -4.14 15.04
N TRP A 376 18.63 -4.69 16.11
CA TRP A 376 18.87 -6.14 16.20
C TRP A 376 17.56 -6.94 16.14
N VAL A 377 16.48 -6.44 16.75
CA VAL A 377 15.14 -7.07 16.71
C VAL A 377 14.62 -7.08 15.28
N ALA A 378 14.87 -5.99 14.52
CA ALA A 378 14.53 -5.93 13.10
C ALA A 378 15.29 -7.00 12.29
N ILE A 379 16.61 -7.10 12.48
CA ILE A 379 17.46 -8.05 11.74
C ILE A 379 17.12 -9.50 12.10
N VAL A 380 17.03 -9.83 13.39
CA VAL A 380 16.72 -11.19 13.86
C VAL A 380 15.29 -11.57 13.47
N GLY A 381 14.31 -10.67 13.62
CA GLY A 381 12.94 -10.94 13.19
C GLY A 381 12.83 -11.17 11.69
N TYR A 382 13.49 -10.34 10.88
CA TYR A 382 13.53 -10.49 9.42
C TYR A 382 14.14 -11.84 9.02
N THR A 383 15.35 -12.13 9.52
CA THR A 383 16.09 -13.36 9.17
C THR A 383 15.37 -14.62 9.63
N THR A 384 14.77 -14.61 10.82
CA THR A 384 14.02 -15.75 11.36
C THR A 384 12.79 -16.06 10.51
N ILE A 385 11.97 -15.05 10.20
CA ILE A 385 10.75 -15.27 9.40
C ILE A 385 11.13 -15.62 7.96
N ALA A 386 12.16 -14.99 7.38
CA ALA A 386 12.67 -15.35 6.06
C ALA A 386 13.16 -16.80 5.99
N ALA A 387 13.86 -17.30 7.03
CA ALA A 387 14.30 -18.69 7.10
C ALA A 387 13.13 -19.66 7.21
N ILE A 388 12.17 -19.40 8.10
CA ILE A 388 10.96 -20.22 8.28
C ILE A 388 10.17 -20.25 6.96
N SER A 389 9.94 -19.09 6.35
CA SER A 389 9.23 -18.96 5.09
C SER A 389 9.93 -19.68 3.94
N SER A 390 11.26 -19.57 3.83
CA SER A 390 12.05 -20.28 2.81
C SER A 390 11.97 -21.80 2.94
N ALA A 391 11.80 -22.31 4.16
CA ALA A 391 11.63 -23.74 4.41
C ALA A 391 10.18 -24.24 4.19
N THR A 392 9.18 -23.41 4.51
CA THR A 392 7.77 -23.84 4.56
C THR A 392 6.97 -23.51 3.30
N ILE A 393 7.24 -22.39 2.62
CA ILE A 393 6.55 -22.05 1.37
C ILE A 393 6.70 -23.13 0.29
N PRO A 394 7.86 -23.79 0.10
CA PRO A 394 7.97 -24.89 -0.86
C PRO A 394 7.04 -26.08 -0.57
N LEU A 395 6.62 -26.28 0.68
CA LEU A 395 5.65 -27.32 1.06
C LEU A 395 4.22 -26.94 0.60
N ILE A 396 3.93 -25.64 0.52
CA ILE A 396 2.66 -25.13 -0.01
C ILE A 396 2.71 -25.10 -1.54
N PHE A 397 3.83 -24.66 -2.12
CA PHE A 397 4.04 -24.50 -3.55
C PHE A 397 5.33 -25.22 -3.98
N HIS A 398 5.22 -26.51 -4.32
CA HIS A 398 6.36 -27.34 -4.71
C HIS A 398 7.16 -26.77 -5.91
N GLN A 399 6.49 -26.01 -6.78
CA GLN A 399 7.09 -25.32 -7.92
C GLN A 399 8.03 -24.19 -7.49
N LEU A 400 7.76 -23.57 -6.33
CA LEU A 400 8.55 -22.47 -5.79
C LEU A 400 9.62 -23.01 -4.82
N LYS A 401 10.79 -23.35 -5.39
CA LYS A 401 11.93 -23.88 -4.61
C LYS A 401 12.52 -22.84 -3.64
N TRP A 402 13.13 -23.33 -2.55
CA TRP A 402 13.67 -22.51 -1.45
C TRP A 402 14.63 -21.41 -1.92
N TYR A 403 15.49 -21.68 -2.91
CA TYR A 403 16.47 -20.71 -3.38
C TYR A 403 15.84 -19.50 -4.11
N HIS A 404 14.68 -19.68 -4.75
CA HIS A 404 13.91 -18.56 -5.33
C HIS A 404 13.42 -17.62 -4.23
N ILE A 405 12.96 -18.19 -3.11
CA ILE A 405 12.42 -17.45 -1.97
C ILE A 405 13.55 -16.70 -1.26
N VAL A 406 14.72 -17.33 -1.09
CA VAL A 406 15.92 -16.67 -0.56
C VAL A 406 16.31 -15.46 -1.42
N LEU A 407 16.30 -15.60 -2.76
CA LEU A 407 16.56 -14.46 -3.66
C LEU A 407 15.54 -13.33 -3.45
N ILE A 408 14.25 -13.65 -3.37
CA ILE A 408 13.20 -12.66 -3.10
C ILE A 408 13.50 -11.93 -1.79
N TYR A 409 13.82 -12.63 -0.71
CA TYR A 409 14.14 -12.02 0.58
C TYR A 409 15.45 -11.21 0.58
N ILE A 410 16.42 -11.54 -0.27
CA ILE A 410 17.62 -10.69 -0.43
C ILE A 410 17.25 -9.35 -1.08
N LEU A 411 16.39 -9.37 -2.11
CA LEU A 411 16.01 -8.18 -2.87
C LEU A 411 14.90 -7.36 -2.20
N ALA A 412 14.05 -8.00 -1.39
CA ALA A 412 12.83 -7.39 -0.86
C ALA A 412 13.07 -6.16 0.02
N PRO A 413 14.09 -6.05 0.90
CA PRO A 413 14.31 -4.84 1.68
C PRO A 413 14.57 -3.59 0.83
N ALA A 414 15.29 -3.75 -0.28
CA ALA A 414 15.54 -2.65 -1.21
C ALA A 414 14.23 -2.21 -1.88
N LEU A 415 13.45 -3.16 -2.39
CA LEU A 415 12.17 -2.87 -3.04
C LEU A 415 11.11 -2.34 -2.05
N ALA A 416 11.11 -2.82 -0.81
CA ALA A 416 10.26 -2.35 0.26
C ALA A 416 10.57 -0.89 0.61
N PHE A 417 11.86 -0.53 0.66
CA PHE A 417 12.27 0.86 0.83
C PHE A 417 11.79 1.73 -0.35
N CYS A 418 12.03 1.30 -1.59
CA CYS A 418 11.58 2.04 -2.78
C CYS A 418 10.06 2.24 -2.78
N ASN A 419 9.31 1.19 -2.46
CA ASN A 419 7.85 1.25 -2.39
C ASN A 419 7.36 2.20 -1.30
N ALA A 420 7.87 2.07 -0.09
CA ALA A 420 7.47 2.93 1.03
C ALA A 420 7.84 4.40 0.76
N TYR A 421 9.00 4.66 0.14
CA TYR A 421 9.43 6.00 -0.26
C TYR A 421 8.48 6.60 -1.31
N GLY A 422 8.18 5.85 -2.38
CA GLY A 422 7.24 6.27 -3.42
C GLY A 422 5.85 6.54 -2.86
N CYS A 423 5.37 5.69 -1.94
CA CYS A 423 4.10 5.89 -1.24
C CYS A 423 4.13 7.15 -0.34
N GLY A 424 5.26 7.42 0.32
CA GLY A 424 5.45 8.63 1.14
C GLY A 424 5.35 9.94 0.37
N LEU A 425 5.70 9.94 -0.92
CA LEU A 425 5.58 11.10 -1.81
C LEU A 425 4.22 11.17 -2.50
N THR A 426 3.72 10.04 -3.00
CA THR A 426 2.57 10.01 -3.94
C THR A 426 1.26 9.56 -3.31
N ASN A 427 1.30 9.00 -2.10
CA ASN A 427 0.18 8.28 -1.46
C ASN A 427 -0.23 6.97 -2.18
N TRP A 428 0.55 6.52 -3.16
CA TRP A 428 0.23 5.33 -3.94
C TRP A 428 1.32 4.26 -3.79
N SER A 429 0.90 3.03 -3.48
CA SER A 429 1.80 1.88 -3.41
C SER A 429 1.95 1.22 -4.78
N MET A 430 3.17 0.85 -5.14
CA MET A 430 3.51 0.19 -6.41
C MET A 430 3.70 -1.32 -6.21
N GLU A 431 3.09 -1.93 -5.19
CA GLU A 431 3.30 -3.35 -4.88
C GLU A 431 2.97 -4.28 -6.05
N ALA A 432 1.94 -3.97 -6.83
CA ALA A 432 1.56 -4.72 -8.03
C ALA A 432 2.68 -4.73 -9.09
N GLY A 433 3.44 -3.63 -9.22
CA GLY A 433 4.57 -3.55 -10.14
C GLY A 433 5.72 -4.47 -9.73
N TYR A 434 6.11 -4.42 -8.45
CA TYR A 434 7.14 -5.29 -7.90
C TYR A 434 6.71 -6.78 -7.88
N GLY A 435 5.44 -7.04 -7.62
CA GLY A 435 4.86 -8.38 -7.74
C GLY A 435 4.99 -8.95 -9.15
N LYS A 436 4.63 -8.17 -10.17
CA LYS A 436 4.79 -8.57 -11.58
C LYS A 436 6.25 -8.80 -11.95
N LEU A 437 7.19 -8.01 -11.44
CA LEU A 437 8.62 -8.29 -11.64
C LEU A 437 9.01 -9.67 -11.07
N ALA A 438 8.53 -10.01 -9.87
CA ALA A 438 8.79 -11.32 -9.27
C ALA A 438 8.21 -12.46 -10.11
N ILE A 439 7.05 -12.26 -10.75
CA ILE A 439 6.48 -13.22 -11.71
C ILE A 439 7.47 -13.48 -12.85
N PHE A 440 8.04 -12.45 -13.46
CA PHE A 440 8.95 -12.62 -14.59
C PHE A 440 10.25 -13.31 -14.20
N VAL A 441 10.89 -12.84 -13.13
CA VAL A 441 12.19 -13.37 -12.70
C VAL A 441 12.06 -14.84 -12.28
N ILE A 442 11.05 -15.16 -11.47
CA ILE A 442 10.90 -16.51 -10.92
C ILE A 442 10.16 -17.44 -11.86
N GLY A 443 9.15 -16.95 -12.59
CA GLY A 443 8.42 -17.72 -13.59
C GLY A 443 9.32 -18.17 -14.73
N ALA A 444 10.15 -17.27 -15.27
CA ALA A 444 11.13 -17.60 -16.32
C ALA A 444 12.14 -18.64 -15.81
N TRP A 445 12.64 -18.48 -14.58
CA TRP A 445 13.64 -19.37 -14.01
C TRP A 445 13.08 -20.76 -13.69
N ALA A 446 11.86 -20.85 -13.15
CA ALA A 446 11.21 -22.13 -12.91
C ALA A 446 10.91 -22.89 -14.20
N GLY A 447 10.56 -22.17 -15.28
CA GLY A 447 10.30 -22.71 -16.61
C GLY A 447 8.93 -23.39 -16.73
N ALA A 448 8.50 -23.59 -17.98
CA ALA A 448 7.14 -24.08 -18.28
C ALA A 448 6.90 -25.51 -17.79
N SER A 449 7.92 -26.36 -17.90
CA SER A 449 7.86 -27.77 -17.55
C SER A 449 7.84 -28.07 -16.05
N ASN A 450 8.16 -27.08 -15.19
CA ASN A 450 8.16 -27.26 -13.73
C ASN A 450 7.06 -26.43 -13.04
N GLY A 451 5.99 -26.07 -13.76
CA GLY A 451 4.89 -25.29 -13.22
C GLY A 451 5.25 -23.82 -12.92
N GLY A 452 6.05 -23.20 -13.78
CA GLY A 452 6.55 -21.84 -13.58
C GLY A 452 5.46 -20.76 -13.43
N VAL A 453 4.23 -20.99 -13.90
CA VAL A 453 3.11 -20.06 -13.70
C VAL A 453 2.77 -19.95 -12.22
N ILE A 454 2.67 -21.09 -11.52
CA ILE A 454 2.39 -21.12 -10.08
C ILE A 454 3.59 -20.60 -9.29
N ALA A 455 4.82 -20.95 -9.69
CA ALA A 455 6.02 -20.42 -9.05
C ALA A 455 6.07 -18.88 -9.13
N GLY A 456 5.82 -18.31 -10.31
CA GLY A 456 5.78 -16.87 -10.54
C GLY A 456 4.66 -16.18 -9.76
N LEU A 457 3.43 -16.71 -9.79
CA LEU A 457 2.30 -16.14 -9.03
C LEU A 457 2.50 -16.24 -7.50
N ALA A 458 3.13 -17.31 -7.01
CA ALA A 458 3.46 -17.44 -5.59
C ALA A 458 4.56 -16.45 -5.19
N ALA A 459 5.61 -16.32 -6.00
CA ALA A 459 6.67 -15.32 -5.82
C ALA A 459 6.12 -13.88 -5.84
N CYS A 460 5.16 -13.61 -6.71
CA CYS A 460 4.41 -12.35 -6.73
C CYS A 460 3.77 -12.07 -5.38
N GLY A 461 3.08 -13.06 -4.80
CA GLY A 461 2.43 -12.92 -3.51
C GLY A 461 3.43 -12.67 -2.38
N VAL A 462 4.57 -13.36 -2.37
CA VAL A 462 5.65 -13.09 -1.40
C VAL A 462 6.11 -11.65 -1.52
N MET A 463 6.44 -11.18 -2.72
CA MET A 463 6.93 -9.81 -2.93
C MET A 463 5.89 -8.75 -2.58
N MET A 464 4.64 -8.90 -3.06
CA MET A 464 3.56 -7.94 -2.82
C MET A 464 3.28 -7.78 -1.33
N ASN A 465 3.19 -8.88 -0.57
CA ASN A 465 2.95 -8.82 0.86
C ASN A 465 4.08 -8.08 1.61
N ILE A 466 5.35 -8.31 1.24
CA ILE A 466 6.49 -7.65 1.89
C ILE A 466 6.49 -6.14 1.62
N VAL A 467 6.39 -5.73 0.35
CA VAL A 467 6.52 -4.31 0.00
C VAL A 467 5.29 -3.49 0.41
N SER A 468 4.09 -4.11 0.41
CA SER A 468 2.84 -3.47 0.83
C SER A 468 2.83 -3.24 2.35
N THR A 469 3.13 -4.27 3.15
CA THR A 469 3.18 -4.14 4.63
C THR A 469 4.27 -3.21 5.12
N ALA A 470 5.41 -3.13 4.42
CA ALA A 470 6.46 -2.14 4.70
C ALA A 470 5.96 -0.70 4.46
N SER A 471 5.22 -0.47 3.38
CA SER A 471 4.63 0.83 3.05
C SER A 471 3.57 1.23 4.08
N ASP A 472 2.67 0.31 4.42
CA ASP A 472 1.60 0.53 5.40
C ASP A 472 2.16 0.86 6.79
N LEU A 473 3.15 0.10 7.28
CA LEU A 473 3.79 0.38 8.56
C LEU A 473 4.48 1.75 8.57
N THR A 474 5.08 2.19 7.47
CA THR A 474 5.74 3.50 7.42
C THR A 474 4.74 4.64 7.39
N GLN A 475 3.61 4.44 6.69
CA GLN A 475 2.48 5.36 6.75
C GLN A 475 1.91 5.46 8.18
N ASP A 476 1.81 4.35 8.89
CA ASP A 476 1.37 4.34 10.29
C ASP A 476 2.40 4.96 11.24
N PHE A 477 3.71 4.82 10.97
CA PHE A 477 4.72 5.60 11.69
C PHE A 477 4.55 7.10 11.49
N LYS A 478 4.14 7.55 10.29
CA LYS A 478 3.79 8.97 10.09
C LYS A 478 2.59 9.37 10.93
N THR A 479 1.53 8.56 10.91
CA THR A 479 0.32 8.83 11.71
C THR A 479 0.69 8.92 13.19
N GLY A 480 1.43 7.93 13.70
CA GLY A 480 1.89 7.87 15.08
C GLY A 480 2.81 9.02 15.47
N TYR A 481 3.74 9.43 14.59
CA TYR A 481 4.60 10.60 14.80
C TYR A 481 3.78 11.88 15.03
N LEU A 482 2.71 12.08 14.25
CA LEU A 482 1.85 13.25 14.34
C LEU A 482 0.81 13.17 15.48
N THR A 483 0.52 11.98 16.01
CA THR A 483 -0.38 11.79 17.18
C THR A 483 0.38 11.53 18.49
N LEU A 484 1.71 11.60 18.48
CA LEU A 484 2.58 11.18 19.58
C LEU A 484 2.30 9.74 20.06
N ALA A 485 1.92 8.85 19.16
CA ALA A 485 1.86 7.42 19.44
C ALA A 485 3.27 6.82 19.33
N SER A 486 3.57 5.87 20.21
CA SER A 486 4.90 5.28 20.30
C SER A 486 5.22 4.41 19.07
N PRO A 487 6.42 4.46 18.48
CA PRO A 487 6.80 3.56 17.39
C PRO A 487 6.71 2.07 17.77
N ARG A 488 6.99 1.72 19.04
CA ARG A 488 6.76 0.36 19.54
C ARG A 488 5.30 -0.03 19.49
N THR A 489 4.41 0.85 19.94
CA THR A 489 2.96 0.64 19.86
C THR A 489 2.51 0.50 18.41
N MET A 490 2.98 1.34 17.48
CA MET A 490 2.62 1.21 16.06
C MET A 490 3.08 -0.13 15.47
N PHE A 491 4.30 -0.56 15.80
CA PHE A 491 4.82 -1.85 15.34
C PHE A 491 4.02 -3.04 15.89
N VAL A 492 3.71 -3.04 17.20
CA VAL A 492 2.90 -4.10 17.83
C VAL A 492 1.47 -4.11 17.28
N SER A 493 0.85 -2.94 17.10
CA SER A 493 -0.48 -2.82 16.49
C SER A 493 -0.51 -3.35 15.05
N GLN A 494 0.55 -3.09 14.27
CA GLN A 494 0.70 -3.67 12.94
C GLN A 494 0.81 -5.20 13.01
N ILE A 495 1.64 -5.77 13.90
CA ILE A 495 1.71 -7.23 14.09
C ILE A 495 0.33 -7.82 14.41
N ILE A 496 -0.40 -7.23 15.36
CA ILE A 496 -1.72 -7.70 15.77
C ILE A 496 -2.71 -7.60 14.60
N GLY A 497 -2.77 -6.46 13.93
CA GLY A 497 -3.65 -6.22 12.80
C GLY A 497 -3.35 -7.13 11.61
N THR A 498 -2.08 -7.34 11.27
CA THR A 498 -1.66 -8.29 10.24
C THR A 498 -2.03 -9.73 10.62
N ALA A 499 -1.83 -10.13 11.87
CA ALA A 499 -2.23 -11.47 12.35
C ALA A 499 -3.74 -11.69 12.23
N MET A 500 -4.55 -10.69 12.62
CA MET A 500 -5.99 -10.70 12.42
C MET A 500 -6.34 -10.79 10.92
N GLY A 501 -5.68 -9.99 10.07
CA GLY A 501 -5.88 -10.00 8.63
C GLY A 501 -5.57 -11.35 7.98
N CYS A 502 -4.52 -12.04 8.43
CA CYS A 502 -4.13 -13.36 7.92
C CYS A 502 -5.20 -14.44 8.17
N VAL A 503 -6.09 -14.24 9.15
CA VAL A 503 -7.19 -15.18 9.47
C VAL A 503 -8.52 -14.66 8.91
N ILE A 504 -8.88 -13.41 9.21
CA ILE A 504 -10.16 -12.81 8.82
C ILE A 504 -10.27 -12.77 7.30
N THR A 505 -9.21 -12.39 6.59
CA THR A 505 -9.25 -12.21 5.14
C THR A 505 -9.51 -13.52 4.38
N PRO A 506 -8.76 -14.62 4.59
CA PRO A 506 -9.09 -15.90 3.96
C PRO A 506 -10.50 -16.37 4.31
N CYS A 507 -10.98 -16.16 5.54
CA CYS A 507 -12.34 -16.53 5.94
C CYS A 507 -13.40 -15.74 5.16
N VAL A 508 -13.24 -14.42 5.06
CA VAL A 508 -14.15 -13.56 4.28
C VAL A 508 -14.11 -13.96 2.81
N PHE A 509 -12.93 -14.11 2.20
CA PHE A 509 -12.82 -14.58 0.82
C PHE A 509 -13.48 -15.94 0.63
N TRP A 510 -13.31 -16.87 1.57
CA TRP A 510 -13.90 -18.20 1.50
C TRP A 510 -15.43 -18.16 1.48
N LEU A 511 -16.06 -17.20 2.17
CA LEU A 511 -17.50 -16.96 2.08
C LEU A 511 -17.91 -16.55 0.66
N PHE A 512 -17.21 -15.59 0.04
CA PHE A 512 -17.47 -15.22 -1.36
C PHE A 512 -17.25 -16.40 -2.31
N TYR A 513 -16.13 -17.12 -2.14
CA TYR A 513 -15.75 -18.25 -2.99
C TYR A 513 -16.73 -19.43 -2.91
N LYS A 514 -17.40 -19.62 -1.76
CA LYS A 514 -18.43 -20.65 -1.59
C LYS A 514 -19.83 -20.18 -1.99
N ALA A 515 -20.13 -18.89 -1.82
CA ALA A 515 -21.42 -18.32 -2.17
C ALA A 515 -21.60 -18.14 -3.69
N PHE A 516 -20.52 -17.81 -4.41
CA PHE A 516 -20.56 -17.49 -5.84
C PHE A 516 -19.74 -18.51 -6.64
N SER A 517 -20.44 -19.48 -7.27
CA SER A 517 -19.79 -20.55 -8.05
C SER A 517 -19.13 -20.07 -9.34
N ASP A 518 -19.52 -18.89 -9.82
CA ASP A 518 -19.04 -18.20 -11.02
C ASP A 518 -17.96 -17.14 -10.73
N LEU A 519 -17.50 -17.03 -9.47
CA LEU A 519 -16.50 -16.04 -9.06
C LEU A 519 -15.24 -16.09 -9.93
N GLY A 520 -14.83 -14.93 -10.45
CA GLY A 520 -13.68 -14.79 -11.33
C GLY A 520 -13.97 -15.02 -12.82
N LEU A 521 -15.23 -15.24 -13.20
CA LEU A 521 -15.67 -15.26 -14.60
C LEU A 521 -16.15 -13.87 -15.03
N HIS A 522 -15.88 -13.48 -16.28
CA HIS A 522 -16.20 -12.15 -16.82
C HIS A 522 -17.67 -11.70 -16.66
N ALA A 523 -18.63 -12.63 -16.71
CA ALA A 523 -20.06 -12.33 -16.60
C ALA A 523 -20.60 -12.44 -15.16
N SER A 524 -19.75 -12.74 -14.18
CA SER A 524 -20.16 -12.89 -12.79
C SER A 524 -20.29 -11.54 -12.09
N PRO A 525 -21.06 -11.44 -10.98
CA PRO A 525 -21.07 -10.25 -10.13
C PRO A 525 -19.69 -9.89 -9.54
N TYR A 526 -18.76 -10.84 -9.54
CA TYR A 526 -17.41 -10.72 -8.98
C TYR A 526 -16.37 -11.19 -10.02
N PRO A 527 -16.17 -10.42 -11.11
CA PRO A 527 -15.38 -10.86 -12.25
C PRO A 527 -13.88 -10.95 -11.97
N ALA A 528 -13.39 -10.31 -10.90
CA ALA A 528 -11.98 -10.27 -10.51
C ALA A 528 -11.05 -9.97 -11.70
N PRO A 529 -11.17 -8.79 -12.32
CA PRO A 529 -10.57 -8.49 -13.63
C PRO A 529 -9.04 -8.64 -13.65
N TYR A 530 -8.38 -8.47 -12.50
CA TYR A 530 -6.93 -8.63 -12.40
C TYR A 530 -6.49 -10.10 -12.30
N ALA A 531 -7.33 -11.04 -11.89
CA ALA A 531 -6.92 -12.44 -11.78
C ALA A 531 -6.48 -13.01 -13.13
N LEU A 532 -7.29 -12.82 -14.18
CA LEU A 532 -6.93 -13.25 -15.54
C LEU A 532 -5.68 -12.53 -16.06
N MET A 533 -5.57 -11.21 -15.80
CA MET A 533 -4.40 -10.43 -16.19
C MET A 533 -3.12 -10.97 -15.54
N TYR A 534 -3.12 -11.24 -14.24
CA TYR A 534 -1.96 -11.78 -13.53
C TYR A 534 -1.60 -13.19 -14.02
N ARG A 535 -2.60 -14.02 -14.33
CA ARG A 535 -2.36 -15.34 -14.93
C ARG A 535 -1.65 -15.20 -16.27
N ASN A 536 -2.16 -14.36 -17.17
CA ASN A 536 -1.55 -14.16 -18.48
C ASN A 536 -0.12 -13.59 -18.35
N ILE A 537 0.12 -12.71 -17.38
CA ILE A 537 1.48 -12.21 -17.07
C ILE A 537 2.40 -13.34 -16.63
N ALA A 538 1.89 -14.28 -15.82
CA ALA A 538 2.67 -15.44 -15.39
C ALA A 538 2.95 -16.43 -16.51
N ILE A 539 2.01 -16.66 -17.41
CA ILE A 539 2.25 -17.46 -18.62
C ILE A 539 3.35 -16.82 -19.46
N LEU A 540 3.26 -15.51 -19.72
CA LEU A 540 4.29 -14.81 -20.48
C LEU A 540 5.65 -14.83 -19.76
N GLY A 541 5.65 -14.67 -18.44
CA GLY A 541 6.87 -14.68 -17.64
C GLY A 541 7.62 -16.00 -17.76
N VAL A 542 6.90 -17.11 -17.89
CA VAL A 542 7.48 -18.43 -18.10
C VAL A 542 8.09 -18.59 -19.49
N GLU A 543 7.47 -18.01 -20.52
CA GLU A 543 8.01 -18.03 -21.89
C GLU A 543 9.25 -17.12 -22.06
N GLY A 544 9.42 -16.17 -21.14
CA GLY A 544 10.62 -15.33 -21.03
C GLY A 544 10.61 -14.10 -21.94
N VAL A 545 11.75 -13.41 -21.96
CA VAL A 545 11.94 -12.11 -22.66
C VAL A 545 11.77 -12.25 -24.18
N SER A 546 11.97 -13.46 -24.73
CA SER A 546 11.78 -13.77 -26.14
C SER A 546 10.33 -13.67 -26.62
N SER A 547 9.36 -13.79 -25.73
CA SER A 547 7.94 -13.62 -26.07
C SER A 547 7.47 -12.16 -26.06
N LEU A 548 8.35 -11.21 -25.72
CA LEU A 548 8.00 -9.80 -25.73
C LEU A 548 7.80 -9.27 -27.16
N PRO A 549 6.88 -8.32 -27.36
CA PRO A 549 6.75 -7.59 -28.61
C PRO A 549 8.08 -6.95 -29.07
N LYS A 550 8.26 -6.78 -30.39
CA LYS A 550 9.51 -6.19 -30.93
C LYS A 550 9.77 -4.81 -30.32
N HIS A 551 11.04 -4.49 -30.06
CA HIS A 551 11.47 -3.23 -29.44
C HIS A 551 10.95 -2.96 -28.01
N CYS A 552 10.13 -3.83 -27.41
CA CYS A 552 9.60 -3.64 -26.06
C CYS A 552 10.73 -3.53 -25.03
N LEU A 553 11.71 -4.45 -25.08
CA LEU A 553 12.87 -4.43 -24.19
C LEU A 553 13.72 -3.17 -24.36
N THR A 554 13.95 -2.71 -25.60
CA THR A 554 14.71 -1.49 -25.89
C THR A 554 14.03 -0.26 -25.28
N LEU A 555 12.71 -0.15 -25.42
CA LEU A 555 11.93 0.92 -24.79
C LEU A 555 12.00 0.82 -23.26
N CYS A 556 11.89 -0.38 -22.70
CA CYS A 556 12.02 -0.59 -21.25
C CYS A 556 13.39 -0.12 -20.73
N CYS A 557 14.49 -0.46 -21.41
CA CYS A 557 15.82 0.04 -21.05
C CYS A 557 15.87 1.57 -21.12
N GLY A 558 15.36 2.19 -22.19
CA GLY A 558 15.32 3.65 -22.32
C GLY A 558 14.57 4.33 -21.17
N PHE A 559 13.39 3.80 -20.82
CA PHE A 559 12.59 4.33 -19.71
C PHE A 559 13.21 4.06 -18.34
N PHE A 560 13.87 2.92 -18.16
CA PHE A 560 14.64 2.62 -16.95
C PHE A 560 15.75 3.66 -16.74
N TYR A 561 16.55 3.95 -17.78
CA TYR A 561 17.59 4.97 -17.71
C TYR A 561 17.02 6.38 -17.48
N SER A 562 15.89 6.72 -18.10
CA SER A 562 15.23 8.00 -17.84
C SER A 562 14.79 8.15 -16.38
N GLY A 563 14.42 7.03 -15.74
CA GLY A 563 14.07 7.00 -14.31
C GLY A 563 15.27 7.19 -13.38
N LEU A 564 16.49 6.88 -13.82
CA LEU A 564 17.70 7.11 -13.02
C LEU A 564 18.12 8.59 -12.96
N GLY A 565 17.60 9.43 -13.87
CA GLY A 565 18.16 10.74 -14.21
C GLY A 565 17.60 11.96 -13.46
N TYR A 566 16.91 11.80 -12.32
CA TYR A 566 16.31 12.91 -11.56
C TYR A 566 17.01 13.27 -10.25
#